data_AF-A0A924E458-F1
#
_entry.id   AF-A0A924E458-F1
#
_cell.length_a   1.000
_cell.length_b   1.000
_cell.length_c   1.000
_cell.angle_alpha   90.00
_cell.angle_beta   90.00
_cell.angle_gamma   90.00
#
_symmetry.space_group_name_H-M   'P 1'
#
loop_
_entity.id
_entity.type
_entity.pdbx_description
1 polymer ?
#
loop_
_entity_poly.entity_id
_entity_poly.type
_entity_poly.pdbx_seq_one_letter_code
_entity_poly.pdbx_strand_id
1 'polypeptide(L)'
;MISDIKRRALHRSKILQGQLKGIEKMIDNEEYCMDIITQSLAVQKSLGSLNKLLVENHIRTHVHKSLTSGSNAEQLESIDELLGLYELTHVRAR
;
A
#
# COMPACT_ATOMS: atom_id res chain seq x y z
N MET A 1 11.57 -10.14 0.58
CA MET A 1 11.59 -8.71 0.23
C MET A 1 13.02 -8.21 0.08
N ILE A 2 13.27 -7.28 -0.84
CA ILE A 2 14.53 -6.55 -0.99
C ILE A 2 14.80 -5.72 0.27
N SER A 3 16.02 -5.78 0.81
CA SER A 3 16.37 -5.20 2.13
C SER A 3 16.03 -3.71 2.25
N ASP A 4 16.41 -2.89 1.26
CA ASP A 4 16.13 -1.45 1.29
C ASP A 4 14.62 -1.15 1.23
N ILE A 5 13.87 -1.86 0.38
CA ILE A 5 12.41 -1.69 0.30
C ILE A 5 11.75 -2.10 1.61
N LYS A 6 12.18 -3.23 2.22
CA LYS A 6 11.68 -3.69 3.53
C LYS A 6 11.87 -2.61 4.60
N ARG A 7 13.06 -2.00 4.68
CA ARG A 7 13.35 -0.92 5.64
C ARG A 7 12.44 0.29 5.42
N ARG A 8 12.28 0.73 4.17
CA ARG A 8 11.39 1.86 3.83
C ARG A 8 9.92 1.55 4.14
N ALA A 9 9.44 0.34 3.82
CA ALA A 9 8.07 -0.10 4.10
C ALA A 9 7.78 -0.13 5.60
N LEU A 10 8.69 -0.70 6.40
CA LEU A 10 8.57 -0.70 7.86
C LEU A 10 8.57 0.72 8.44
N HIS A 11 9.41 1.61 7.92
CA HIS A 11 9.42 3.01 8.32
C HIS A 11 8.07 3.70 8.03
N ARG A 12 7.48 3.48 6.85
CA ARG A 12 6.15 4.01 6.50
C ARG A 12 5.04 3.43 7.36
N SER A 13 5.10 2.14 7.66
CA SER A 13 4.15 1.47 8.56
C SER A 13 4.17 2.10 9.96
N LYS A 14 5.35 2.41 10.52
CA LYS A 14 5.46 3.11 11.82
C LYS A 14 4.86 4.52 11.79
N ILE A 15 5.02 5.25 10.70
CA ILE A 15 4.40 6.58 10.52
C ILE A 15 2.88 6.46 10.52
N LEU A 16 2.33 5.50 9.75
CA LEU A 16 0.89 5.24 9.69
C LEU A 16 0.31 4.91 11.07
N GLN A 17 1.02 4.11 11.85
CA GLN A 17 0.62 3.80 13.23
C GLN A 17 0.53 5.08 14.10
N GLY A 18 1.49 5.99 13.96
CA GLY A 18 1.47 7.28 14.67
C GLY A 18 0.31 8.17 14.22
N GLN A 19 0.03 8.22 12.92
CA GLN A 19 -1.09 9.01 12.38
C GLN A 19 -2.44 8.49 12.86
N LEU A 20 -2.64 7.16 12.87
CA LEU A 20 -3.87 6.54 13.37
C LEU A 20 -4.08 6.82 14.85
N LYS A 21 -3.03 6.72 15.68
CA LYS A 21 -3.10 7.13 17.09
C LYS A 21 -3.44 8.61 17.27
N GLY A 22 -2.95 9.46 16.36
CA GLY A 22 -3.30 10.88 16.33
C GLY A 22 -4.80 11.07 16.12
N ILE A 23 -5.36 10.43 15.10
CA ILE A 23 -6.81 10.47 14.81
C ILE A 23 -7.64 9.98 15.99
N GLU A 24 -7.24 8.85 16.61
CA GLU A 24 -7.93 8.31 17.79
C GLU A 24 -8.00 9.35 18.92
N LYS A 25 -6.89 10.05 19.20
CA LYS A 25 -6.86 11.13 20.19
C LYS A 25 -7.73 12.32 19.81
N MET A 26 -7.74 12.72 18.52
CA MET A 26 -8.59 13.82 18.06
C MET A 26 -10.07 13.51 18.24
N ILE A 27 -10.47 12.25 18.01
CA ILE A 27 -11.84 11.78 18.24
C ILE A 27 -12.19 11.81 19.73
N ASP A 28 -11.31 11.27 20.58
CA ASP A 28 -11.49 11.26 22.05
C ASP A 28 -11.63 12.67 22.63
N ASN A 29 -10.90 13.63 22.07
CA ASN A 29 -10.95 15.04 22.43
C ASN A 29 -12.13 15.82 21.82
N GLU A 30 -12.99 15.17 21.03
CA GLU A 30 -14.09 15.81 20.28
C GLU A 30 -13.61 17.00 19.41
N GLU A 31 -12.44 16.85 18.77
CA GLU A 31 -11.88 17.89 17.90
C GLU A 31 -12.73 18.11 16.63
N TYR A 32 -12.52 19.25 15.97
CA TYR A 32 -13.32 19.64 14.81
C TYR A 32 -13.26 18.60 13.68
N CYS A 33 -14.42 18.15 13.22
CA CYS A 33 -14.55 17.04 12.27
C CYS A 33 -13.74 17.25 10.98
N MET A 34 -13.63 18.48 10.47
CA MET A 34 -12.86 18.74 9.24
C MET A 34 -11.36 18.52 9.43
N ASP A 35 -10.83 18.75 10.63
CA ASP A 35 -9.42 18.51 10.94
C ASP A 35 -9.15 16.99 11.02
N ILE A 36 -10.07 16.25 11.65
CA ILE A 36 -10.03 14.78 11.70
C ILE A 36 -10.08 14.19 10.27
N ILE A 37 -10.98 14.70 9.43
CA ILE A 37 -11.08 14.30 8.01
C ILE A 37 -9.78 14.60 7.29
N THR A 38 -9.19 15.78 7.49
CA THR A 38 -7.92 16.16 6.87
C THR A 38 -6.78 15.21 7.27
N GLN A 39 -6.70 14.82 8.55
CA GLN A 39 -5.71 13.84 9.01
C GLN A 39 -5.99 12.44 8.44
N SER A 40 -7.26 12.04 8.33
CA SER A 40 -7.66 10.78 7.70
C SER A 40 -7.23 10.71 6.22
N LEU A 41 -7.40 11.79 5.46
CA LEU A 41 -6.90 11.90 4.08
C LEU A 41 -5.37 11.80 4.02
N ALA A 42 -4.65 12.33 5.01
CA ALA A 42 -3.20 12.18 5.11
C ALA A 42 -2.78 10.73 5.38
N VAL A 43 -3.55 9.96 6.16
CA VAL A 43 -3.38 8.52 6.35
C VAL A 43 -3.58 7.78 5.03
N GLN A 44 -4.65 8.07 4.28
CA GLN A 44 -4.89 7.45 2.97
C GLN A 44 -3.71 7.67 2.01
N LYS A 45 -3.18 8.90 1.93
CA LYS A 45 -1.99 9.21 1.12
C LYS A 45 -0.75 8.43 1.57
N SER A 46 -0.57 8.31 2.88
CA SER A 46 0.56 7.58 3.47
C SER A 46 0.46 6.07 3.20
N LEU A 47 -0.75 5.52 3.21
CA LEU A 47 -1.04 4.13 2.83
C LEU A 47 -0.75 3.89 1.34
N GLY A 48 -1.13 4.82 0.46
CA GLY A 48 -0.76 4.77 -0.95
C GLY A 48 0.77 4.71 -1.16
N SER A 49 1.53 5.49 -0.39
CA SER A 49 3.00 5.43 -0.42
C SER A 49 3.56 4.08 0.07
N LEU A 50 2.93 3.42 1.04
CA LEU A 50 3.33 2.10 1.50
C LEU A 50 3.03 1.05 0.42
N ASN A 51 1.83 1.09 -0.16
CA ASN A 51 1.41 0.17 -1.23
C ASN A 51 2.38 0.22 -2.42
N LYS A 52 2.83 1.40 -2.82
CA LYS A 52 3.83 1.56 -3.90
C LYS A 52 5.12 0.77 -3.61
N LEU A 53 5.62 0.80 -2.37
CA LEU A 53 6.83 0.04 -1.99
C LEU A 53 6.59 -1.47 -2.03
N LEU A 54 5.41 -1.93 -1.57
CA LEU A 54 5.07 -3.34 -1.57
C LEU A 54 4.93 -3.89 -3.00
N VAL A 55 4.24 -3.15 -3.88
CA VAL A 55 4.11 -3.50 -5.30
C VAL A 55 5.47 -3.50 -6.00
N GLU A 56 6.32 -2.50 -5.75
CA GLU A 56 7.68 -2.49 -6.29
C GLU A 56 8.45 -3.75 -5.87
N ASN A 57 8.39 -4.12 -4.58
CA ASN A 57 9.02 -5.36 -4.13
C ASN A 57 8.44 -6.59 -4.83
N HIS A 58 7.11 -6.69 -4.93
CA HIS A 58 6.43 -7.84 -5.54
C HIS A 58 6.87 -8.04 -6.99
N ILE A 59 6.86 -6.97 -7.78
CA ILE A 59 7.28 -6.99 -9.18
C ILE A 59 8.74 -7.45 -9.30
N ARG A 60 9.65 -6.86 -8.51
CA ARG A 60 11.09 -7.16 -8.59
C ARG A 60 11.47 -8.55 -8.06
N THR A 61 10.59 -9.24 -7.34
CA THR A 61 10.92 -10.52 -6.69
C THR A 61 10.06 -11.67 -7.20
N HIS A 62 8.76 -11.62 -6.95
CA HIS A 62 7.84 -12.72 -7.28
C HIS A 62 7.48 -12.72 -8.77
N VAL A 63 7.04 -11.58 -9.31
CA VAL A 63 6.68 -11.47 -10.73
C VAL A 63 7.90 -11.70 -11.62
N HIS A 64 9.03 -11.05 -11.34
CA HIS A 64 10.27 -11.27 -12.10
C HIS A 64 10.71 -12.74 -12.11
N LYS A 65 10.59 -13.44 -10.98
CA LYS A 65 10.92 -14.87 -10.92
C LYS A 65 9.95 -15.71 -11.75
N SER A 66 8.64 -15.43 -11.66
CA SER A 66 7.61 -16.10 -12.45
C SER A 66 7.86 -15.93 -13.96
N LEU A 67 8.15 -14.70 -14.41
CA LEU A 67 8.39 -14.40 -15.83
C LEU A 67 9.68 -15.01 -16.39
N THR A 68 10.69 -15.25 -15.55
CA THR A 68 11.98 -15.81 -16.01
C THR A 68 12.07 -17.32 -15.90
N SER A 69 11.34 -17.93 -14.95
CA SER A 69 11.53 -19.34 -14.57
C SER A 69 10.23 -20.12 -14.41
N GLY A 70 9.07 -19.47 -14.50
CA GLY A 70 7.76 -20.10 -14.36
C GLY A 70 7.24 -20.67 -15.69
N SER A 71 6.33 -21.63 -15.57
CA SER A 71 5.50 -22.13 -16.67
C SER A 71 4.62 -21.03 -17.26
N ASN A 72 4.13 -21.22 -18.49
CA ASN A 72 3.19 -20.28 -19.11
C ASN A 72 1.96 -20.01 -18.24
N ALA A 73 1.48 -21.00 -17.48
CA ALA A 73 0.35 -20.82 -16.57
C ALA A 73 0.70 -19.88 -15.40
N GLU A 74 1.85 -20.07 -14.74
CA GLU A 74 2.31 -19.21 -13.65
C GLU A 74 2.59 -17.77 -14.11
N GLN A 75 3.06 -17.61 -15.34
CA GLN A 75 3.28 -16.30 -15.94
C GLN A 75 1.97 -15.55 -16.16
N LEU A 76 0.95 -16.23 -16.72
CA LEU A 76 -0.39 -15.65 -16.92
C LEU A 76 -1.04 -15.29 -15.58
N GLU A 77 -0.95 -16.16 -14.58
CA GLU A 77 -1.47 -15.89 -13.24
C GLU A 77 -0.82 -14.65 -12.60
N SER A 78 0.50 -14.48 -12.79
CA SER A 78 1.22 -13.29 -12.29
C SER A 78 0.79 -12.00 -13.00
N ILE A 79 0.43 -12.08 -14.27
CA ILE A 79 -0.11 -10.95 -15.05
C ILE A 79 -1.52 -10.60 -14.56
N ASP A 80 -2.37 -11.61 -14.40
CA ASP A 80 -3.74 -11.46 -13.91
C ASP A 80 -3.76 -10.85 -12.50
N GLU A 81 -2.81 -11.22 -11.62
CA GLU A 81 -2.65 -10.61 -10.29
C GLU A 81 -2.40 -9.09 -10.41
N LEU A 82 -1.52 -8.66 -11.32
CA LEU A 82 -1.21 -7.25 -11.53
C LEU A 82 -2.39 -6.49 -12.16
N LEU A 83 -3.13 -7.12 -13.07
CA LEU A 83 -4.36 -6.55 -13.65
C LEU A 83 -5.44 -6.38 -12.56
N GLY A 84 -5.63 -7.38 -11.70
CA GLY A 84 -6.56 -7.30 -10.58
C GLY A 84 -6.21 -6.17 -9.61
N LEU A 85 -4.92 -5.94 -9.35
CA LEU A 85 -4.47 -4.80 -8.55
C LEU A 85 -4.83 -3.45 -9.22
N TYR A 86 -4.66 -3.35 -10.54
CA TYR A 86 -5.02 -2.15 -11.30
C TYR A 86 -6.52 -1.88 -11.23
N GLU A 87 -7.37 -2.89 -11.40
CA GLU A 87 -8.82 -2.74 -11.30
C GLU A 87 -9.28 -2.29 -9.92
N LEU A 88 -8.73 -2.87 -8.85
CA LEU A 88 -9.06 -2.48 -7.47
C LEU A 88 -8.83 -0.99 -7.19
N THR A 89 -7.82 -0.39 -7.83
CA THR A 89 -7.48 1.02 -7.65
C THR A 89 -8.29 1.97 -8.53
N HIS A 90 -8.84 1.49 -9.66
CA HIS A 90 -9.54 2.33 -10.64
C HIS A 90 -11.07 2.16 -10.64
N VAL A 91 -11.60 1.01 -10.22
CA VAL A 91 -13.05 0.76 -10.15
C VAL A 91 -13.67 1.42 -8.91
N ARG A 92 -12.96 1.45 -7.78
CA ARG A 92 -13.44 2.08 -6.52
C ARG A 92 -13.25 3.60 -6.48
N ALA A 93 -12.63 4.18 -7.50
CA ALA A 93 -12.42 5.62 -7.62
C ALA A 93 -13.51 6.31 -8.46
N ARG A 94 -14.55 5.58 -8.89
CA ARG A 94 -15.78 6.10 -9.49
C ARG A 94 -16.96 5.96 -8.54
#